data_AF-A0A942F2I4-F1
#
_entry.id   AF-A0A942F2I4-F1
#
_cell.length_a   1.000
_cell.length_b   1.000
_cell.length_c   1.000
_cell.angle_alpha   90.00
_cell.angle_beta   90.00
_cell.angle_gamma   90.00
#
_symmetry.space_group_name_H-M   'P 1'
#
loop_
_entity.id
_entity.type
_entity.pdbx_description
1 polymer ?
#
loop_
_entity_poly.entity_id
_entity_poly.type
_entity_poly.pdbx_seq_one_letter_code
_entity_poly.pdbx_strand_id
1 'polypeptide(L)'
;MWALGCVGALTACSVLPLPPVMPVPSGAAAETHDDGPADAGPSAQPMHSAAARRAVHRLFKTPETVREWAPWVLPGKAFAPFEAVDVQGRAALVVAAERSVSILRQQTDTAPVQVGRLAFSWKIDGLAPGADLTDAQHEDSPVRIVLAFDGDRARLAPRVHRLSELTRLLTGEPLPYASLVYVWSNTEPVGTVLMNPRTDRIRKLVVESGAGPLGRWRDHERDVHADFLQVFGEPPGPLVAVALMTDTDNTQSRLKAWYGALTLSPRVADAPR
;
A
#
# COMPACT_ATOMS: atom_id res chain seq x y z
N MET A 1 -32.34 -2.08 -51.11
CA MET A 1 -33.12 -3.30 -51.31
C MET A 1 -32.14 -4.38 -51.76
N TRP A 2 -31.82 -5.33 -50.86
CA TRP A 2 -31.33 -6.72 -51.07
C TRP A 2 -30.11 -6.94 -52.01
N ALA A 3 -29.16 -7.86 -51.80
CA ALA A 3 -29.23 -9.18 -51.17
C ALA A 3 -27.83 -9.84 -51.06
N LEU A 4 -27.71 -10.80 -50.12
CA LEU A 4 -26.90 -12.05 -50.08
C LEU A 4 -25.34 -11.97 -50.20
N GLY A 5 -24.51 -12.73 -49.47
CA GLY A 5 -24.66 -13.94 -48.65
C GLY A 5 -23.65 -15.03 -49.08
N CYS A 6 -22.79 -15.52 -48.17
CA CYS A 6 -21.98 -16.79 -48.16
C CYS A 6 -20.98 -16.67 -46.98
N VAL A 7 -20.93 -17.46 -45.88
CA VAL A 7 -20.79 -18.91 -45.58
C VAL A 7 -19.38 -19.50 -45.83
N GLY A 8 -18.78 -20.03 -44.73
CA GLY A 8 -17.64 -20.96 -44.69
C GLY A 8 -16.33 -20.33 -44.15
N ALA A 9 -15.52 -20.93 -43.27
CA ALA A 9 -15.53 -22.23 -42.62
C ALA A 9 -14.59 -22.20 -41.38
N LEU A 10 -14.87 -23.07 -40.41
CA LEU A 10 -14.03 -23.39 -39.25
C LEU A 10 -12.73 -24.08 -39.70
N THR A 11 -11.61 -23.82 -39.01
CA THR A 11 -10.43 -24.71 -39.06
C THR A 11 -9.82 -24.85 -37.68
N ALA A 12 -9.69 -26.11 -37.27
CA ALA A 12 -9.20 -26.57 -35.98
C ALA A 12 -7.67 -26.54 -35.93
N CYS A 13 -7.10 -26.17 -34.77
CA CYS A 13 -5.69 -26.39 -34.46
C CYS A 13 -5.46 -27.84 -34.01
N SER A 14 -4.62 -28.56 -34.76
CA SER A 14 -4.19 -29.92 -34.46
C SER A 14 -3.20 -29.98 -33.30
N VAL A 15 -3.45 -30.93 -32.40
CA VAL A 15 -2.58 -31.38 -31.31
C VAL A 15 -1.48 -32.26 -31.90
N LEU A 16 -0.21 -31.99 -31.57
CA LEU A 16 0.92 -32.88 -31.86
C LEU A 16 1.32 -33.67 -30.59
N PRO A 17 1.62 -34.98 -30.68
CA PRO A 17 1.97 -35.83 -29.55
C PRO A 17 3.46 -35.77 -29.18
N LEU A 18 3.75 -35.96 -27.89
CA LEU A 18 5.09 -36.07 -27.30
C LEU A 18 5.77 -37.41 -27.65
N PRO A 19 7.11 -37.45 -27.81
CA PRO A 19 7.86 -38.68 -28.01
C PRO A 19 8.08 -39.50 -26.71
N PRO A 20 8.34 -40.82 -26.81
CA PRO A 20 8.44 -41.73 -25.68
C PRO A 20 9.76 -41.63 -24.91
N VAL A 21 9.68 -41.88 -23.59
CA VAL A 21 10.79 -41.90 -22.63
C VAL A 21 11.51 -43.25 -22.70
N MET A 22 12.85 -43.24 -22.87
CA MET A 22 13.70 -44.42 -22.69
C MET A 22 14.23 -44.53 -21.24
N PRO A 23 14.47 -45.74 -20.71
CA PRO A 23 14.99 -45.94 -19.37
C PRO A 23 16.53 -45.86 -19.34
N VAL A 24 17.09 -45.27 -18.27
CA VAL A 24 18.54 -45.19 -17.99
C VAL A 24 18.87 -46.10 -16.80
N PRO A 25 19.98 -46.87 -16.82
CA PRO A 25 20.25 -47.91 -15.83
C PRO A 25 20.91 -47.38 -14.54
N SER A 26 20.79 -48.19 -13.48
CA SER A 26 21.35 -47.98 -12.14
C SER A 26 22.79 -48.49 -12.02
N GLY A 27 23.67 -47.74 -11.35
CA GLY A 27 24.94 -48.28 -10.83
C GLY A 27 26.08 -47.29 -10.51
N ALA A 28 26.25 -46.99 -9.22
CA ALA A 28 27.49 -46.72 -8.47
C ALA A 28 28.25 -45.36 -8.55
N ALA A 29 28.13 -44.63 -7.43
CA ALA A 29 29.14 -43.92 -6.63
C ALA A 29 30.18 -42.98 -7.28
N ALA A 30 30.00 -41.68 -7.05
CA ALA A 30 31.07 -40.73 -6.70
C ALA A 30 30.46 -39.53 -5.95
N GLU A 31 31.03 -39.20 -4.81
CA GLU A 31 30.72 -38.00 -4.03
C GLU A 31 31.00 -36.73 -4.83
N THR A 32 30.12 -35.71 -4.74
CA THR A 32 30.49 -34.29 -4.69
C THR A 32 29.23 -33.43 -4.49
N HIS A 33 29.35 -32.49 -3.55
CA HIS A 33 28.50 -31.34 -3.24
C HIS A 33 27.32 -31.03 -4.19
N ASP A 34 26.10 -30.99 -3.63
CA ASP A 34 25.02 -30.17 -4.17
C ASP A 34 24.20 -29.58 -3.02
N ASP A 35 24.20 -28.25 -2.95
CA ASP A 35 23.45 -27.42 -2.01
C ASP A 35 21.95 -27.61 -2.26
N GLY A 36 21.30 -28.37 -1.39
CA GLY A 36 19.84 -28.45 -1.37
C GLY A 36 19.22 -27.06 -1.20
N PRO A 37 18.06 -26.78 -1.84
CA PRO A 37 17.43 -25.47 -1.70
C PRO A 37 17.06 -25.26 -0.24
N ALA A 38 17.63 -24.21 0.34
CA ALA A 38 17.35 -23.79 1.70
C ALA A 38 15.84 -23.60 1.87
N ASP A 39 15.30 -24.40 2.77
CA ASP A 39 13.96 -24.30 3.32
C ASP A 39 13.67 -22.83 3.67
N ALA A 40 12.77 -22.21 2.91
CA ALA A 40 12.35 -20.84 3.14
C ALA A 40 11.45 -20.80 4.38
N GLY A 41 12.11 -20.80 5.55
CA GLY A 41 11.47 -20.50 6.83
C GLY A 41 10.73 -19.16 6.78
N PRO A 42 9.80 -18.91 7.71
CA PRO A 42 8.94 -17.73 7.69
C PRO A 42 9.81 -16.48 7.60
N SER A 43 9.70 -15.77 6.47
CA SER A 43 10.48 -14.60 6.13
C SER A 43 10.49 -13.62 7.31
N ALA A 44 11.64 -13.48 7.98
CA ALA A 44 11.82 -12.48 9.01
C ALA A 44 11.48 -11.12 8.40
N GLN A 45 10.50 -10.42 8.99
CA GLN A 45 10.14 -9.10 8.50
C GLN A 45 11.39 -8.21 8.55
N PRO A 46 11.72 -7.50 7.46
CA PRO A 46 12.91 -6.66 7.42
C PRO A 46 12.83 -5.68 8.59
N MET A 47 13.74 -5.82 9.55
CA MET A 47 13.75 -4.94 10.70
C MET A 47 14.41 -3.62 10.30
N HIS A 48 13.81 -2.51 10.72
CA HIS A 48 14.46 -1.22 10.62
C HIS A 48 15.82 -1.23 11.31
N SER A 49 16.81 -0.57 10.70
CA SER A 49 18.06 -0.26 11.39
C SER A 49 17.77 0.49 12.70
N ALA A 50 18.65 0.37 13.69
CA ALA A 50 18.46 1.07 14.96
C ALA A 50 18.32 2.60 14.77
N ALA A 51 18.98 3.17 13.75
CA ALA A 51 18.83 4.57 13.37
C ALA A 51 17.42 4.87 12.84
N ALA A 52 16.88 4.04 11.96
CA ALA A 52 15.52 4.16 11.45
C ALA A 52 14.48 4.04 12.58
N ARG A 53 14.62 3.08 13.51
CA ARG A 53 13.73 2.96 14.68
C ARG A 53 13.72 4.22 15.54
N ARG A 54 14.89 4.80 15.83
CA ARG A 54 14.99 6.07 16.57
C ARG A 54 14.36 7.24 15.82
N ALA A 55 14.57 7.31 14.50
CA ALA A 55 13.98 8.35 13.67
C ALA A 55 12.45 8.24 13.65
N VAL A 56 11.89 7.03 13.50
CA VAL A 56 10.44 6.78 13.60
C VAL A 56 9.88 7.30 14.91
N HIS A 57 10.44 6.88 16.05
CA HIS A 57 9.97 7.31 17.37
C HIS A 57 10.01 8.84 17.55
N ARG A 58 11.00 9.52 16.94
CA ARG A 58 11.11 10.98 16.99
C ARG A 58 10.12 11.68 16.05
N LEU A 59 9.98 11.19 14.82
CA LEU A 59 9.24 11.84 13.74
C LEU A 59 7.74 11.58 13.80
N PHE A 60 7.33 10.38 14.24
CA PHE A 60 5.94 9.95 14.17
C PHE A 60 5.34 9.92 15.56
N LYS A 61 4.40 10.83 15.78
CA LYS A 61 3.64 10.99 17.02
C LYS A 61 2.21 10.55 16.75
N THR A 62 1.78 9.51 17.44
CA THR A 62 0.44 8.96 17.37
C THR A 62 -0.11 8.81 18.79
N PRO A 63 -1.42 8.58 18.97
CA PRO A 63 -1.96 8.27 20.28
C PRO A 63 -1.25 7.06 20.91
N GLU A 64 -1.12 7.04 22.23
CA GLU A 64 -0.37 6.01 22.99
C GLU A 64 -0.96 4.60 22.83
N THR A 65 -2.23 4.50 22.44
CA THR A 65 -2.94 3.24 22.20
C THR A 65 -2.51 2.54 20.90
N VAL A 66 -1.55 3.10 20.17
CA VAL A 66 -1.02 2.54 18.92
C VAL A 66 0.37 1.94 19.18
N ARG A 67 0.58 0.68 18.78
CA ARG A 67 1.79 -0.16 18.95
C ARG A 67 3.05 0.45 18.36
N GLU A 68 4.20 -0.21 18.43
CA GLU A 68 5.37 0.25 17.67
C GLU A 68 5.14 0.18 16.15
N TRP A 69 5.74 1.11 15.42
CA TRP A 69 5.80 1.07 13.96
C TRP A 69 6.70 -0.08 13.50
N ALA A 70 6.20 -0.88 12.57
CA ALA A 70 6.93 -2.01 11.99
C ALA A 70 6.71 -2.08 10.47
N PRO A 71 7.71 -2.53 9.70
CA PRO A 71 7.53 -2.86 8.31
C PRO A 71 6.43 -3.88 8.10
N TRP A 72 5.60 -3.68 7.10
CA TRP A 72 4.58 -4.63 6.69
C TRP A 72 4.86 -5.07 5.26
N VAL A 73 5.32 -6.30 5.11
CA VAL A 73 5.70 -6.87 3.82
C VAL A 73 4.52 -7.62 3.23
N LEU A 74 4.18 -7.28 1.99
CA LEU A 74 3.18 -8.00 1.22
C LEU A 74 3.80 -9.28 0.63
N PRO A 75 3.13 -10.44 0.72
CA PRO A 75 3.64 -11.70 0.17
C PRO A 75 3.99 -11.57 -1.32
N GLY A 76 5.18 -12.04 -1.71
CA GLY A 76 5.65 -12.03 -3.10
C GLY A 76 6.01 -10.66 -3.65
N LYS A 77 6.05 -9.61 -2.81
CA LYS A 77 6.41 -8.25 -3.23
C LYS A 77 7.79 -7.84 -2.74
N ALA A 78 8.51 -7.11 -3.58
CA ALA A 78 9.78 -6.49 -3.20
C ALA A 78 9.55 -5.34 -2.21
N PHE A 79 10.48 -5.17 -1.27
CA PHE A 79 10.43 -4.16 -0.22
C PHE A 79 11.75 -3.36 -0.20
N ALA A 80 11.65 -2.03 -0.21
CA ALA A 80 12.77 -1.13 0.02
C ALA A 80 12.73 -0.59 1.47
N PRO A 81 13.86 -0.57 2.19
CA PRO A 81 13.88 -0.15 3.59
C PRO A 81 13.63 1.35 3.76
N PHE A 82 13.04 1.72 4.90
CA PHE A 82 12.98 3.10 5.37
C PHE A 82 14.28 3.44 6.11
N GLU A 83 15.00 4.44 5.62
CA GLU A 83 16.30 4.85 6.19
C GLU A 83 16.23 6.25 6.79
N ALA A 84 16.86 6.43 7.95
CA ALA A 84 16.92 7.74 8.60
C ALA A 84 17.91 8.66 7.88
N VAL A 85 17.45 9.86 7.51
CA VAL A 85 18.28 10.87 6.84
C VAL A 85 17.98 12.27 7.37
N ASP A 86 18.91 13.20 7.14
CA ASP A 86 18.61 14.63 7.11
C ASP A 86 18.61 15.08 5.64
N VAL A 87 17.55 15.73 5.20
CA VAL A 87 17.45 16.29 3.85
C VAL A 87 17.00 17.74 3.92
N GLN A 88 17.87 18.64 3.47
CA GLN A 88 17.63 20.09 3.51
C GLN A 88 17.41 20.62 4.93
N GLY A 89 18.14 20.09 5.93
CA GLY A 89 18.02 20.50 7.33
C GLY A 89 16.77 19.96 8.03
N ARG A 90 16.09 18.97 7.42
CA ARG A 90 14.90 18.32 7.98
C ARG A 90 15.16 16.83 8.15
N ALA A 91 15.04 16.36 9.39
CA ALA A 91 15.06 14.94 9.70
C ALA A 91 13.87 14.24 9.02
N ALA A 92 14.14 13.10 8.37
CA ALA A 92 13.17 12.35 7.61
C ALA A 92 13.48 10.84 7.59
N LEU A 93 12.52 10.06 7.13
CA LEU A 93 12.77 8.73 6.58
C LEU A 93 12.75 8.82 5.05
N VAL A 94 13.75 8.22 4.40
CA VAL A 94 13.77 8.05 2.95
C VAL A 94 13.45 6.61 2.57
N VAL A 95 12.76 6.43 1.46
CA VAL A 95 12.63 5.16 0.75
C VAL A 95 13.13 5.39 -0.66
N ALA A 96 14.17 4.65 -1.05
CA ALA A 96 14.61 4.56 -2.44
C ALA A 96 13.90 3.36 -3.08
N ALA A 97 12.75 3.61 -3.70
CA ALA A 97 11.88 2.57 -4.23
C ALA A 97 12.23 2.28 -5.69
N GLU A 98 12.25 0.99 -6.01
CA GLU A 98 12.49 0.47 -7.36
C GLU A 98 11.72 -0.83 -7.49
N ARG A 99 10.66 -0.82 -8.31
CA ARG A 99 9.80 -2.00 -8.56
C ARG A 99 9.31 -2.64 -7.26
N SER A 100 9.06 -1.83 -6.23
CA SER A 100 8.79 -2.28 -4.87
C SER A 100 7.57 -1.59 -4.27
N VAL A 101 7.01 -2.24 -3.26
CA VAL A 101 5.97 -1.70 -2.39
C VAL A 101 6.46 -1.77 -0.96
N SER A 102 6.62 -0.61 -0.34
CA SER A 102 7.25 -0.48 0.97
C SER A 102 6.28 0.17 1.94
N ILE A 103 5.84 -0.59 2.94
CA ILE A 103 4.86 -0.15 3.93
C ILE A 103 5.48 -0.16 5.32
N LEU A 104 5.33 0.95 6.02
CA LEU A 104 5.64 1.08 7.43
C LEU A 104 4.34 1.34 8.18
N ARG A 105 3.97 0.46 9.11
CA ARG A 105 2.63 0.43 9.70
C ARG A 105 2.68 0.39 11.22
N GLN A 106 1.70 1.01 11.84
CA GLN A 106 1.43 0.99 13.27
C GLN A 106 -0.01 0.53 13.50
N GLN A 107 -0.23 -0.47 14.36
CA GLN A 107 -1.57 -0.98 14.69
C GLN A 107 -2.03 -0.50 16.06
N THR A 108 -3.34 -0.38 16.25
CA THR A 108 -3.94 -0.05 17.55
C THR A 108 -4.03 -1.31 18.40
N ASP A 109 -3.84 -1.18 19.72
CA ASP A 109 -3.91 -2.30 20.64
C ASP A 109 -5.33 -2.88 20.76
N THR A 110 -6.29 -2.08 21.25
CA THR A 110 -7.70 -2.48 21.45
C THR A 110 -8.64 -1.31 21.76
N ALA A 111 -8.15 -0.20 22.32
CA ALA A 111 -8.99 0.93 22.70
C ALA A 111 -9.42 1.75 21.46
N PRO A 112 -10.70 2.15 21.35
CA PRO A 112 -11.16 2.92 20.21
C PRO A 112 -10.54 4.32 20.22
N VAL A 113 -9.75 4.61 19.19
CA VAL A 113 -9.20 5.96 18.97
C VAL A 113 -10.13 6.71 18.03
N GLN A 114 -10.79 7.75 18.55
CA GLN A 114 -11.42 8.75 17.70
C GLN A 114 -10.35 9.70 17.18
N VAL A 115 -10.17 9.75 15.87
CA VAL A 115 -9.15 10.58 15.21
C VAL A 115 -9.60 12.03 15.09
N GLY A 116 -8.68 12.95 15.37
CA GLY A 116 -8.86 14.38 15.22
C GLY A 116 -8.03 14.91 14.06
N ARG A 117 -6.98 15.69 14.37
CA ARG A 117 -6.11 16.27 13.34
C ARG A 117 -4.94 15.37 13.01
N LEU A 118 -4.63 15.31 11.71
CA LEU A 118 -3.40 14.73 11.17
C LEU A 118 -2.56 15.85 10.55
N ALA A 119 -1.35 16.05 11.07
CA ALA A 119 -0.32 16.88 10.45
C ALA A 119 0.79 15.98 9.93
N PHE A 120 1.24 16.18 8.69
CA PHE A 120 2.33 15.39 8.13
C PHE A 120 3.09 16.17 7.07
N SER A 121 4.22 15.62 6.68
CA SER A 121 5.03 16.21 5.62
C SER A 121 5.72 15.15 4.79
N TRP A 122 5.84 15.43 3.50
CA TRP A 122 6.58 14.58 2.59
C TRP A 122 7.29 15.38 1.52
N LYS A 123 8.22 14.72 0.84
CA LYS A 123 8.91 15.21 -0.34
C LYS A 123 9.13 14.03 -1.27
N ILE A 124 9.11 14.28 -2.57
CA ILE A 124 9.39 13.27 -3.60
C ILE A 124 10.34 13.88 -4.64
N ASP A 125 11.15 13.05 -5.30
CA ASP A 125 12.04 13.48 -6.39
C ASP A 125 11.46 13.21 -7.78
N GLY A 126 10.44 12.37 -7.86
CA GLY A 126 9.81 11.98 -9.11
C GLY A 126 8.42 11.39 -8.90
N LEU A 127 7.72 11.28 -10.02
CA LEU A 127 6.44 10.58 -10.15
C LEU A 127 6.66 9.28 -10.92
N ALA A 128 5.84 8.27 -10.65
CA ALA A 128 5.85 7.01 -11.37
C ALA A 128 5.34 7.23 -12.81
N PRO A 129 6.14 7.04 -13.86
CA PRO A 129 5.69 7.27 -15.23
C PRO A 129 4.51 6.35 -15.59
N GLY A 130 3.47 6.94 -16.19
CA GLY A 130 2.27 6.20 -16.58
C GLY A 130 1.37 5.77 -15.42
N ALA A 131 1.66 6.18 -14.18
CA ALA A 131 0.77 5.87 -13.06
C ALA A 131 -0.58 6.60 -13.20
N ASP A 132 -1.65 5.83 -12.97
CA ASP A 132 -3.05 6.22 -12.98
C ASP A 132 -3.71 5.59 -11.76
N LEU A 133 -4.13 6.44 -10.80
CA LEU A 133 -4.67 5.97 -9.52
C LEU A 133 -6.05 5.32 -9.64
N THR A 134 -6.70 5.40 -10.81
CA THR A 134 -7.98 4.78 -11.16
C THR A 134 -7.83 3.40 -11.82
N ASP A 135 -6.62 3.05 -12.27
CA ASP A 135 -6.33 1.76 -12.90
C ASP A 135 -5.58 0.82 -11.93
N ALA A 136 -6.17 -0.35 -11.68
CA ALA A 136 -5.62 -1.36 -10.79
C ALA A 136 -4.21 -1.88 -11.17
N GLN A 137 -3.80 -1.72 -12.43
CA GLN A 137 -2.49 -2.16 -12.93
C GLN A 137 -1.45 -1.04 -12.96
N HIS A 138 -1.85 0.21 -12.71
CA HIS A 138 -0.98 1.38 -12.79
C HIS A 138 -1.13 2.30 -11.57
N GLU A 139 -1.64 1.79 -10.45
CA GLU A 139 -2.07 2.65 -9.33
C GLU A 139 -0.94 3.18 -8.43
N ASP A 140 0.32 3.15 -8.87
CA ASP A 140 1.49 3.57 -8.09
C ASP A 140 1.39 5.03 -7.60
N SER A 141 1.89 5.26 -6.38
CA SER A 141 2.03 6.59 -5.79
C SER A 141 3.34 6.65 -5.02
N PRO A 142 4.15 7.71 -5.18
CA PRO A 142 5.43 7.82 -4.50
C PRO A 142 5.26 7.92 -2.98
N VAL A 143 4.15 8.49 -2.51
CA VAL A 143 3.82 8.62 -1.09
C VAL A 143 2.34 8.40 -0.84
N ARG A 144 2.04 7.75 0.29
CA ARG A 144 0.69 7.61 0.83
C ARG A 144 0.72 7.64 2.34
N ILE A 145 -0.27 8.31 2.95
CA ILE A 145 -0.64 8.10 4.36
C ILE A 145 -1.95 7.31 4.38
N VAL A 146 -1.97 6.16 5.04
CA VAL A 146 -3.15 5.29 5.14
C VAL A 146 -3.66 5.32 6.56
N LEU A 147 -4.95 5.61 6.73
CA LEU A 147 -5.67 5.46 8.00
C LEU A 147 -6.74 4.38 7.82
N ALA A 148 -6.62 3.29 8.57
CA ALA A 148 -7.56 2.19 8.56
C ALA A 148 -8.52 2.28 9.74
N PHE A 149 -9.80 2.07 9.47
CA PHE A 149 -10.89 2.21 10.43
C PHE A 149 -11.69 0.91 10.55
N ASP A 150 -12.14 0.62 11.76
CA ASP A 150 -13.11 -0.42 12.02
C ASP A 150 -14.55 0.09 11.82
N GLY A 151 -15.51 -0.82 11.80
CA GLY A 151 -16.93 -0.51 11.63
C GLY A 151 -17.80 -1.75 11.54
N ASP A 152 -19.09 -1.54 11.30
CA ASP A 152 -20.04 -2.65 11.19
C ASP A 152 -19.85 -3.42 9.88
N ARG A 153 -19.08 -4.50 9.98
CA ARG A 153 -18.76 -5.36 8.83
C ARG A 153 -20.00 -6.02 8.23
N ALA A 154 -21.12 -6.17 8.95
CA ALA A 154 -22.35 -6.73 8.39
C ALA A 154 -22.99 -5.83 7.32
N ARG A 155 -22.60 -4.54 7.28
CA ARG A 155 -23.03 -3.57 6.26
C ARG A 155 -22.22 -3.65 4.96
N LEU A 156 -21.18 -4.50 4.90
CA LEU A 156 -20.35 -4.64 3.71
C LEU A 156 -21.07 -5.44 2.62
N ALA A 157 -20.85 -5.05 1.36
CA ALA A 157 -21.37 -5.82 0.24
C ALA A 157 -20.76 -7.24 0.21
N PRO A 158 -21.49 -8.27 -0.26
CA PRO A 158 -20.97 -9.65 -0.31
C PRO A 158 -19.66 -9.81 -1.10
N ARG A 159 -19.41 -8.95 -2.10
CA ARG A 159 -18.14 -8.93 -2.84
C ARG A 159 -16.97 -8.47 -1.96
N VAL A 160 -17.18 -7.47 -1.11
CA VAL A 160 -16.17 -6.96 -0.16
C VAL A 160 -15.88 -7.99 0.92
N HIS A 161 -16.90 -8.71 1.41
CA HIS A 161 -16.69 -9.83 2.34
C HIS A 161 -15.78 -10.90 1.74
N ARG A 162 -16.08 -11.37 0.53
CA ARG A 162 -15.24 -12.37 -0.15
C ARG A 162 -13.82 -11.88 -0.37
N LEU A 163 -13.66 -10.62 -0.80
CA LEU A 163 -12.33 -10.01 -0.93
C LEU A 163 -11.60 -9.98 0.42
N SER A 164 -12.26 -9.60 1.51
CA SER A 164 -11.65 -9.58 2.84
C SER A 164 -11.21 -10.96 3.32
N GLU A 165 -11.96 -12.02 3.00
CA GLU A 165 -11.57 -13.39 3.33
C GLU A 165 -10.32 -13.81 2.57
N LEU A 166 -10.25 -13.48 1.27
CA LEU A 166 -9.05 -13.72 0.46
C LEU A 166 -7.85 -12.92 1.00
N THR A 167 -8.05 -11.64 1.36
CA THR A 167 -6.99 -10.82 1.97
C THR A 167 -6.50 -11.48 3.26
N ARG A 168 -7.38 -11.95 4.14
CA ARG A 168 -7.00 -12.62 5.38
C ARG A 168 -6.17 -13.87 5.15
N LEU A 169 -6.50 -14.67 4.14
CA LEU A 169 -5.74 -15.86 3.79
C LEU A 169 -4.33 -15.52 3.28
N LEU A 170 -4.18 -14.39 2.59
CA LEU A 170 -2.90 -13.95 2.01
C LEU A 170 -2.03 -13.21 3.03
N THR A 171 -2.60 -12.28 3.79
CA THR A 171 -1.86 -11.33 4.64
C THR A 171 -1.94 -11.67 6.13
N GLY A 172 -2.76 -12.65 6.52
CA GLY A 172 -3.06 -12.99 7.91
C GLY A 172 -4.10 -12.06 8.56
N GLU A 173 -4.54 -11.00 7.89
CA GLU A 173 -5.43 -9.98 8.46
C GLU A 173 -6.60 -9.67 7.51
N PRO A 174 -7.83 -9.52 8.01
CA PRO A 174 -8.95 -9.11 7.18
C PRO A 174 -8.76 -7.67 6.67
N LEU A 175 -9.41 -7.34 5.55
CA LEU A 175 -9.51 -5.95 5.11
C LEU A 175 -10.24 -5.14 6.21
N PRO A 176 -9.77 -3.93 6.56
CA PRO A 176 -10.48 -3.05 7.48
C PRO A 176 -11.86 -2.66 6.90
N TYR A 177 -12.74 -2.14 7.77
CA TYR A 177 -14.07 -1.67 7.33
C TYR A 177 -13.96 -0.54 6.30
N ALA A 178 -13.04 0.40 6.55
CA ALA A 178 -12.73 1.48 5.63
C ALA A 178 -11.25 1.89 5.73
N SER A 179 -10.68 2.41 4.66
CA SER A 179 -9.36 3.03 4.64
C SER A 179 -9.38 4.35 3.88
N LEU A 180 -9.05 5.42 4.60
CA LEU A 180 -8.82 6.75 4.01
C LEU A 180 -7.33 6.86 3.67
N VAL A 181 -7.04 7.19 2.42
CA VAL A 181 -5.66 7.26 1.92
C VAL A 181 -5.37 8.66 1.39
N TYR A 182 -4.45 9.40 2.01
CA TYR A 182 -3.95 10.65 1.45
C TYR A 182 -2.84 10.33 0.45
N VAL A 183 -2.91 10.86 -0.77
CA VAL A 183 -2.02 10.49 -1.88
C VAL A 183 -1.46 11.70 -2.63
N TRP A 184 -0.29 11.50 -3.24
CA TRP A 184 0.24 12.39 -4.28
C TRP A 184 -0.04 11.77 -5.65
N SER A 185 -0.84 12.47 -6.46
CA SER A 185 -1.24 12.01 -7.79
C SER A 185 -0.32 12.52 -8.91
N ASN A 186 -0.26 11.78 -10.01
CA ASN A 186 0.35 12.26 -11.25
C ASN A 186 -0.47 13.36 -11.94
N THR A 187 -1.79 13.19 -12.01
CA THR A 187 -2.68 13.91 -12.94
C THR A 187 -3.96 14.41 -12.29
N GLU A 188 -4.54 13.65 -11.35
CA GLU A 188 -5.79 14.03 -10.71
C GLU A 188 -5.61 15.29 -9.84
N PRO A 189 -6.52 16.28 -9.93
CA PRO A 189 -6.41 17.51 -9.13
C PRO A 189 -6.47 17.25 -7.62
N VAL A 190 -5.83 18.14 -6.84
CA VAL A 190 -5.97 18.16 -5.38
C VAL A 190 -7.45 18.30 -4.99
N GLY A 191 -7.88 17.52 -3.99
CA GLY A 191 -9.27 17.42 -3.53
C GLY A 191 -10.08 16.32 -4.21
N THR A 192 -9.55 15.68 -5.27
CA THR A 192 -10.22 14.57 -5.94
C THR A 192 -10.33 13.36 -5.01
N VAL A 193 -11.51 12.74 -4.96
CA VAL A 193 -11.74 11.47 -4.26
C VAL A 193 -11.76 10.35 -5.27
N LEU A 194 -10.88 9.38 -5.11
CA LEU A 194 -10.73 8.22 -5.98
C LEU A 194 -11.09 6.95 -5.22
N MET A 195 -11.90 6.10 -5.82
CA MET A 195 -12.20 4.78 -5.27
C MET A 195 -11.11 3.81 -5.71
N ASN A 196 -10.66 2.92 -4.81
CA ASN A 196 -9.76 1.86 -5.23
C ASN A 196 -10.50 0.95 -6.24
N PRO A 197 -9.86 0.60 -7.37
CA PRO A 197 -10.51 -0.17 -8.44
C PRO A 197 -10.92 -1.59 -8.00
N ARG A 198 -10.37 -2.12 -6.90
CA ARG A 198 -10.69 -3.43 -6.34
C ARG A 198 -11.74 -3.38 -5.23
N THR A 199 -11.95 -2.23 -4.59
CA THR A 199 -12.91 -2.08 -3.47
C THR A 199 -13.31 -0.63 -3.21
N ASP A 200 -14.58 -0.40 -2.88
CA ASP A 200 -15.11 0.91 -2.47
C ASP A 200 -14.74 1.30 -1.03
N ARG A 201 -14.16 0.36 -0.26
CA ARG A 201 -13.73 0.54 1.13
C ARG A 201 -12.33 1.09 1.28
N ILE A 202 -11.59 1.23 0.19
CA ILE A 202 -10.36 2.01 0.16
C ILE A 202 -10.64 3.21 -0.73
N ARG A 203 -10.58 4.41 -0.15
CA ARG A 203 -10.78 5.67 -0.87
C ARG A 203 -9.57 6.56 -0.70
N LYS A 204 -9.07 7.08 -1.82
CA LYS A 204 -7.89 7.94 -1.89
C LYS A 204 -8.36 9.39 -2.02
N LEU A 205 -7.86 10.28 -1.17
CA LEU A 205 -8.03 11.72 -1.27
C LEU A 205 -6.71 12.32 -1.77
N VAL A 206 -6.75 12.95 -2.94
CA VAL A 206 -5.58 13.60 -3.52
C VAL A 206 -5.27 14.89 -2.73
N VAL A 207 -4.10 14.96 -2.12
CA VAL A 207 -3.65 16.15 -1.37
C VAL A 207 -2.49 16.87 -2.04
N GLU A 208 -1.82 16.22 -2.99
CA GLU A 208 -0.84 16.83 -3.89
C GLU A 208 -0.97 16.23 -5.28
N SER A 209 -0.58 16.99 -6.31
CA SER A 209 -0.68 16.54 -7.70
C SER A 209 0.41 17.13 -8.60
N GLY A 210 0.86 16.32 -9.55
CA GLY A 210 1.73 16.74 -10.65
C GLY A 210 3.19 16.98 -10.26
N ALA A 211 3.98 17.32 -11.28
CA ALA A 211 5.43 17.45 -11.19
C ALA A 211 5.92 18.82 -10.68
N GLY A 212 5.05 19.83 -10.61
CA GLY A 212 5.43 21.18 -10.19
C GLY A 212 6.07 21.28 -8.79
N PRO A 213 5.56 20.56 -7.77
CA PRO A 213 6.11 20.61 -6.42
C PRO A 213 7.25 19.62 -6.14
N LEU A 214 7.78 18.90 -7.15
CA LEU A 214 8.89 17.96 -6.97
C LEU A 214 10.12 18.63 -6.33
N GLY A 215 10.84 17.86 -5.51
CA GLY A 215 12.04 18.34 -4.82
C GLY A 215 11.78 19.29 -3.65
N ARG A 216 10.52 19.63 -3.34
CA ARG A 216 10.12 20.53 -2.26
C ARG A 216 9.38 19.76 -1.16
N TRP A 217 9.58 20.20 0.08
CA TRP A 217 8.77 19.74 1.20
C TRP A 217 7.34 20.26 1.06
N ARG A 218 6.38 19.37 1.30
CA ARG A 218 4.96 19.68 1.35
C ARG A 218 4.46 19.34 2.74
N ASP A 219 3.96 20.35 3.42
CA ASP A 219 3.39 20.25 4.77
C ASP A 219 1.87 20.27 4.66
N HIS A 220 1.23 19.35 5.36
CA HIS A 220 -0.22 19.13 5.31
C HIS A 220 -0.80 19.09 6.72
N GLU A 221 -1.96 19.70 6.88
CA GLU A 221 -2.80 19.56 8.06
C GLU A 221 -4.22 19.21 7.62
N ARG A 222 -4.78 18.12 8.17
CA ARG A 222 -6.08 17.55 7.80
C ARG A 222 -6.94 17.33 9.02
N ASP A 223 -8.22 17.67 8.91
CA ASP A 223 -9.26 17.18 9.81
C ASP A 223 -9.71 15.81 9.29
N VAL A 224 -9.25 14.75 9.96
CA VAL A 224 -9.49 13.38 9.50
C VAL A 224 -10.97 13.02 9.55
N HIS A 225 -11.70 13.53 10.53
CA HIS A 225 -13.12 13.24 10.68
C HIS A 225 -13.93 13.91 9.55
N ALA A 226 -13.64 15.17 9.26
CA ALA A 226 -14.27 15.89 8.14
C ALA A 226 -13.94 15.23 6.79
N ASP A 227 -12.68 14.86 6.58
CA ASP A 227 -12.25 14.19 5.35
C ASP A 227 -12.90 12.83 5.19
N PHE A 228 -12.99 12.04 6.27
CA PHE A 228 -13.67 10.75 6.22
C PHE A 228 -15.15 10.91 5.90
N LEU A 229 -15.84 11.88 6.51
CA LEU A 229 -17.24 12.19 6.19
C LEU A 229 -17.43 12.59 4.72
N GLN A 230 -16.58 13.46 4.20
CA GLN A 230 -16.61 13.87 2.80
C GLN A 230 -16.41 12.65 1.88
N VAL A 231 -15.44 11.81 2.21
CA VAL A 231 -14.99 10.72 1.36
C VAL A 231 -15.94 9.53 1.40
N PHE A 232 -16.53 9.18 2.54
CA PHE A 232 -17.36 7.98 2.72
C PHE A 232 -18.85 8.28 2.90
N GLY A 233 -19.24 9.51 3.25
CA GLY A 233 -20.63 9.89 3.52
C GLY A 233 -21.16 9.42 4.88
N GLU A 234 -20.31 8.87 5.74
CA GLU A 234 -20.65 8.42 7.09
C GLU A 234 -19.50 8.73 8.06
N PRO A 235 -19.75 8.85 9.38
CA PRO A 235 -18.69 9.15 10.33
C PRO A 235 -17.68 8.00 10.43
N PRO A 236 -16.39 8.29 10.70
CA PRO A 236 -15.38 7.25 10.91
C PRO A 236 -15.70 6.43 12.16
N GLY A 237 -15.48 5.12 12.05
CA GLY A 237 -15.37 4.26 13.23
C GLY A 237 -14.03 4.44 13.95
N PRO A 238 -13.70 3.56 14.91
CA PRO A 238 -12.41 3.57 15.58
C PRO A 238 -11.25 3.39 14.60
N LEU A 239 -10.17 4.16 14.76
CA LEU A 239 -8.92 3.91 14.04
C LEU A 239 -8.30 2.60 14.54
N VAL A 240 -7.86 1.76 13.60
CA VAL A 240 -7.19 0.48 13.89
C VAL A 240 -5.75 0.43 13.39
N ALA A 241 -5.38 1.23 12.38
CA ALA A 241 -3.99 1.32 11.94
C ALA A 241 -3.67 2.64 11.23
N VAL A 242 -2.40 3.03 11.31
CA VAL A 242 -1.78 4.11 10.53
C VAL A 242 -0.64 3.50 9.70
N ALA A 243 -0.49 3.89 8.45
CA ALA A 243 0.65 3.46 7.64
C ALA A 243 1.19 4.55 6.72
N LEU A 244 2.48 4.43 6.41
CA LEU A 244 3.16 5.11 5.31
C LEU A 244 3.40 4.09 4.21
N MET A 245 3.24 4.51 2.95
CA MET A 245 3.45 3.60 1.82
C MET A 245 4.03 4.31 0.61
N THR A 246 5.12 3.75 0.09
CA THR A 246 5.72 4.12 -1.19
C THR A 246 5.59 2.95 -2.16
N ASP A 247 5.08 3.23 -3.36
CA ASP A 247 4.66 2.22 -4.32
C ASP A 247 5.22 2.51 -5.71
N THR A 248 5.90 1.54 -6.30
CA THR A 248 6.57 1.63 -7.61
C THR A 248 6.52 0.30 -8.38
N ASP A 249 5.73 -0.67 -7.91
CA ASP A 249 5.78 -2.04 -8.41
C ASP A 249 4.91 -2.25 -9.66
N ASN A 250 3.80 -1.51 -9.78
CA ASN A 250 2.83 -1.64 -10.87
C ASN A 250 3.41 -1.09 -12.18
N THR A 251 3.98 0.11 -12.12
CA THR A 251 4.65 0.80 -13.24
C THR A 251 6.09 0.38 -13.43
N GLN A 252 6.61 -0.49 -12.54
CA GLN A 252 8.01 -0.91 -12.51
C GLN A 252 9.00 0.27 -12.48
N SER A 253 8.61 1.35 -11.83
CA SER A 253 9.34 2.61 -11.83
C SER A 253 10.37 2.68 -10.70
N ARG A 254 11.10 3.81 -10.65
CA ARG A 254 12.08 4.12 -9.62
C ARG A 254 11.97 5.59 -9.22
N LEU A 255 11.94 5.84 -7.91
CA LEU A 255 11.91 7.18 -7.33
C LEU A 255 12.34 7.14 -5.86
N LYS A 256 12.55 8.32 -5.27
CA LYS A 256 12.73 8.49 -3.83
C LYS A 256 11.57 9.27 -3.23
N ALA A 257 11.14 8.79 -2.08
CA ALA A 257 10.16 9.42 -1.23
C ALA A 257 10.78 9.70 0.14
N TRP A 258 10.51 10.88 0.69
CA TRP A 258 10.88 11.28 2.04
C TRP A 258 9.64 11.57 2.85
N TYR A 259 9.57 11.01 4.05
CA TYR A 259 8.55 11.30 5.06
C TYR A 259 9.19 12.09 6.19
N GLY A 260 8.70 13.31 6.41
CA GLY A 260 9.12 14.15 7.53
C GLY A 260 8.30 13.83 8.78
N ALA A 261 8.10 14.80 9.67
CA ALA A 261 7.27 14.60 10.85
C ALA A 261 5.82 14.23 10.48
N LEU A 262 5.21 13.35 11.28
CA LEU A 262 3.79 13.01 11.27
C LEU A 262 3.26 13.09 12.70
N THR A 263 2.16 13.81 12.91
CA THR A 263 1.46 13.90 14.18
C THR A 263 -0.01 13.61 13.95
N LEU A 264 -0.49 12.52 14.55
CA LEU A 264 -1.91 12.19 14.63
C LEU A 264 -2.38 12.43 16.06
N SER A 265 -3.35 13.33 16.20
CA SER A 265 -3.96 13.67 17.48
C SER A 265 -5.36 13.05 17.59
N PRO A 266 -5.77 12.61 18.79
CA PRO A 266 -7.14 12.19 19.01
C PRO A 266 -8.09 13.38 18.86
N ARG A 267 -9.36 13.10 18.56
CA ARG A 267 -10.40 14.12 18.58
C ARG A 267 -10.58 14.60 20.01
N VAL A 268 -10.39 15.89 20.25
CA VAL A 268 -10.85 16.52 21.48
C VAL A 268 -12.36 16.62 21.37
N ALA A 269 -13.09 15.95 22.26
CA ALA A 269 -14.54 16.11 22.31
C ALA A 269 -14.85 17.60 22.49
N ASP A 270 -15.74 18.14 21.66
CA ASP A 270 -16.20 19.51 21.84
C ASP A 270 -16.76 19.64 23.25
N ALA A 271 -16.25 20.59 24.04
CA ALA A 271 -16.81 20.88 25.36
C ALA A 271 -18.30 21.23 25.16
N PRO A 272 -19.20 20.74 26.02
CA PRO A 272 -20.61 21.09 25.91
C PRO A 272 -20.74 22.62 25.94
N ARG A 273 -21.40 23.17 24.91
CA ARG A 273 -21.77 24.59 24.85
C ARG A 273 -22.83 24.91 25.90
#